data_AF-A0A962KBF7-F1
#
_entry.id   AF-A0A962KBF7-F1
#
_cell.length_a   1.000
_cell.length_b   1.000
_cell.length_c   1.000
_cell.angle_alpha   90.00
_cell.angle_beta   90.00
_cell.angle_gamma   90.00
#
_symmetry.space_group_name_H-M   'P 1'
#
loop_
_entity.id
_entity.type
_entity.pdbx_description
1 polymer ?
#
loop_
_entity_poly.entity_id
_entity_poly.type
_entity_poly.pdbx_seq_one_letter_code
_entity_poly.pdbx_strand_id
1 'polypeptide(L)'
;MTDYVLIISIGPVQGFIAAARRSRDLWSGSWLLSEMAKACAKSLYEQKAELIFPAPQQPDQELAKNSDLSVGNKIQVIVTANSSDDVAKVAQQAKQAAKDRFIEVANHAKNGLKNKDLRAEMWQTQIDDYVEAQAAWAKIDTNKKDGYALAADLAAKVLAARKATRDFSPTALSAYDTPFMLPKSSLDGARETVLQESTQLKNLTRRKLGLSESEQLDCAGIAKRLGGKIDQFTPFSRIAAHSWLKTLSKDELTTLCKAYEPLIALDLATRVNGNQGCYQQMPFDAQYCYRSRLDAARREHNKDADCSEVLQKLLDVLKPIWQKHGQPCPYSVLLLADGDRMGELLDKAKDKNTHQRITEALSAFAGSVHH
;
A
#
# COMPACT_ATOMS: atom_id res chain seq x y z
N MET A 1 13.44 6.79 37.27
CA MET A 1 13.11 6.54 35.85
C MET A 1 14.28 5.85 35.19
N THR A 2 14.00 4.91 34.29
CA THR A 2 14.97 4.04 33.62
C THR A 2 14.73 4.12 32.12
N ASP A 3 15.80 4.11 31.33
CA ASP A 3 15.69 4.09 29.88
C ASP A 3 15.62 2.66 29.33
N TYR A 4 14.79 2.47 28.32
CA TYR A 4 14.60 1.21 27.62
C TYR A 4 14.72 1.42 26.13
N VAL A 5 15.38 0.48 25.43
CA VAL A 5 15.23 0.38 23.98
C VAL A 5 13.94 -0.38 23.72
N LEU A 6 12.99 0.24 23.03
CA LEU A 6 11.75 -0.38 22.56
C LEU A 6 11.82 -0.52 21.04
N ILE A 7 11.55 -1.73 20.55
CA ILE A 7 11.42 -2.02 19.12
C ILE A 7 10.02 -2.54 18.84
N ILE A 8 9.32 -1.87 17.93
CA ILE A 8 8.02 -2.29 17.39
C ILE A 8 8.22 -2.69 15.93
N SER A 9 7.61 -3.79 15.52
CA SER A 9 7.54 -4.20 14.12
C SER A 9 6.09 -4.36 13.69
N ILE A 10 5.76 -3.72 12.58
CA ILE A 10 4.45 -3.81 11.93
C ILE A 10 4.56 -4.80 10.78
N GLY A 11 3.52 -5.61 10.59
CA GLY A 11 3.44 -6.60 9.53
C GLY A 11 2.02 -7.14 9.35
N PRO A 12 1.87 -8.18 8.51
CA PRO A 12 2.90 -8.80 7.67
C PRO A 12 3.39 -7.86 6.55
N VAL A 13 4.68 -7.86 6.21
CA VAL A 13 5.23 -6.94 5.18
C VAL A 13 5.14 -7.53 3.78
N GLN A 14 5.88 -8.61 3.51
CA GLN A 14 5.96 -9.19 2.17
C GLN A 14 4.60 -9.72 1.71
N GLY A 15 3.90 -10.48 2.55
CA GLY A 15 2.55 -10.98 2.22
C GLY A 15 1.57 -9.85 1.95
N PHE A 16 1.64 -8.75 2.70
CA PHE A 16 0.73 -7.61 2.49
C PHE A 16 1.09 -6.82 1.24
N ILE A 17 2.36 -6.57 0.93
CA ILE A 17 2.73 -5.83 -0.27
C ILE A 17 2.52 -6.68 -1.53
N ALA A 18 2.92 -7.95 -1.51
CA ALA A 18 2.85 -8.87 -2.64
C ALA A 18 1.42 -9.30 -2.99
N ALA A 19 0.47 -9.21 -2.04
CA ALA A 19 -0.95 -9.40 -2.29
C ALA A 19 -1.52 -8.26 -3.16
N ALA A 20 -1.22 -8.35 -4.45
CA ALA A 20 -1.43 -7.31 -5.45
C ALA A 20 -1.65 -7.94 -6.83
N ARG A 21 -2.69 -7.51 -7.54
CA ARG A 21 -2.91 -7.87 -8.96
C ARG A 21 -2.58 -6.73 -9.91
N ARG A 22 -2.59 -5.50 -9.39
CA ARG A 22 -2.29 -4.28 -10.12
C ARG A 22 -1.10 -3.60 -9.47
N SER A 23 -0.34 -2.86 -10.26
CA SER A 23 0.78 -2.07 -9.76
C SER A 23 0.33 -1.01 -8.73
N ARG A 24 -0.93 -0.57 -8.81
CA ARG A 24 -1.60 0.22 -7.76
C ARG A 24 -1.71 -0.52 -6.42
N ASP A 25 -2.08 -1.81 -6.44
CA ASP A 25 -2.22 -2.60 -5.22
C ASP A 25 -0.88 -2.73 -4.50
N LEU A 26 0.20 -2.93 -5.28
CA LEU A 26 1.57 -3.00 -4.80
C LEU A 26 1.98 -1.68 -4.12
N TRP A 27 1.77 -0.55 -4.79
CA TRP A 27 2.09 0.76 -4.25
C TRP A 27 1.25 1.08 -3.01
N SER A 28 -0.07 0.90 -3.08
CA SER A 28 -0.97 1.14 -1.95
C SER A 28 -0.62 0.27 -0.76
N GLY A 29 -0.19 -0.98 -0.98
CA GLY A 29 0.31 -1.86 0.07
C GLY A 29 1.53 -1.27 0.79
N SER A 30 2.52 -0.81 0.04
CA SER A 30 3.72 -0.15 0.60
C SER A 30 3.39 1.16 1.31
N TRP A 31 2.56 2.00 0.69
CA TRP A 31 2.11 3.27 1.25
C TRP A 31 1.34 3.06 2.56
N LEU A 32 0.40 2.12 2.59
CA LEU A 32 -0.41 1.83 3.77
C LEU A 32 0.44 1.29 4.93
N LEU A 33 1.44 0.43 4.63
CA LEU A 33 2.41 -0.01 5.63
C LEU A 33 3.20 1.16 6.22
N SER A 34 3.66 2.07 5.37
CA SER A 34 4.36 3.30 5.78
C SER A 34 3.45 4.22 6.61
N GLU A 35 2.17 4.37 6.26
CA GLU A 35 1.21 5.16 7.03
C GLU A 35 0.96 4.56 8.42
N MET A 36 0.82 3.24 8.53
CA MET A 36 0.70 2.55 9.83
C MET A 36 1.97 2.74 10.67
N ALA A 37 3.15 2.65 10.06
CA ALA A 37 4.42 2.87 10.73
C ALA A 37 4.62 4.32 11.19
N LYS A 38 4.20 5.31 10.37
CA LYS A 38 4.15 6.71 10.78
C LYS A 38 3.21 6.94 11.96
N ALA A 39 2.00 6.36 11.93
CA ALA A 39 1.08 6.49 13.05
C ALA A 39 1.64 5.90 14.35
N CYS A 40 2.33 4.75 14.26
CA CYS A 40 3.05 4.15 15.38
C CYS A 40 4.15 5.08 15.92
N ALA A 41 5.04 5.56 15.05
CA ALA A 41 6.13 6.46 15.42
C ALA A 41 5.62 7.79 15.99
N LYS A 42 4.54 8.35 15.42
CA LYS A 42 3.90 9.57 15.91
C LYS A 42 3.35 9.39 17.33
N SER A 43 2.67 8.28 17.60
CA SER A 43 2.18 7.96 18.94
C SER A 43 3.31 7.84 19.96
N LEU A 44 4.46 7.28 19.59
CA LEU A 44 5.64 7.20 20.45
C LEU A 44 6.26 8.59 20.71
N TYR A 45 6.35 9.43 19.67
CA TYR A 45 6.85 10.80 19.78
C TYR A 45 5.95 11.67 20.69
N GLU A 46 4.63 11.57 20.55
CA GLU A 46 3.67 12.27 21.40
C GLU A 46 3.80 11.85 22.88
N GLN A 47 4.14 10.58 23.11
CA GLN A 47 4.48 10.02 24.43
C GLN A 47 5.91 10.34 24.90
N LYS A 48 6.62 11.25 24.22
CA LYS A 48 7.97 11.73 24.54
C LYS A 48 9.07 10.66 24.43
N ALA A 49 8.86 9.60 23.64
CA ALA A 49 9.92 8.67 23.29
C ALA A 49 10.93 9.34 22.33
N GLU A 50 12.21 9.04 22.51
CA GLU A 50 13.28 9.48 21.60
C GLU A 50 13.30 8.56 20.38
N LEU A 51 12.99 9.09 19.20
CA LEU A 51 12.98 8.33 17.95
C LEU A 51 14.42 8.04 17.47
N ILE A 52 14.73 6.76 17.26
CA ILE A 52 16.03 6.31 16.71
C ILE A 52 15.87 5.86 15.25
N PHE A 53 14.83 5.09 14.97
CA PHE A 53 14.46 4.64 13.63
C PHE A 53 12.92 4.58 13.54
N PRO A 54 12.25 5.39 12.71
CA PRO A 54 12.80 6.46 11.87
C PRO A 54 13.41 7.60 12.70
N ALA A 55 14.11 8.54 12.05
CA ALA A 55 14.70 9.74 12.65
C ALA A 55 14.28 11.00 11.87
N PRO A 56 13.00 11.42 11.96
CA PRO A 56 12.52 12.62 11.28
C PRO A 56 13.10 13.90 11.91
N GLN A 57 13.41 14.90 11.08
CA GLN A 57 13.93 16.19 11.56
C GLN A 57 12.82 17.10 12.07
N GLN A 58 11.63 17.00 11.45
CA GLN A 58 10.42 17.73 11.84
C GLN A 58 9.29 16.73 12.13
N PRO A 59 9.31 16.01 13.27
CA PRO A 59 8.38 14.92 13.54
C PRO A 59 6.89 15.30 13.38
N ASP A 60 6.50 16.50 13.81
CA ASP A 60 5.11 16.97 13.72
C ASP A 60 4.60 17.10 12.27
N GLN A 61 5.48 17.44 11.33
CA GLN A 61 5.16 17.57 9.91
C GLN A 61 5.39 16.25 9.16
N GLU A 62 6.53 15.62 9.39
CA GLU A 62 6.96 14.43 8.67
C GLU A 62 6.20 13.16 9.08
N LEU A 63 5.76 13.05 10.34
CA LEU A 63 4.93 11.91 10.77
C LEU A 63 3.43 12.17 10.60
N ALA A 64 3.05 13.32 10.02
CA ALA A 64 1.66 13.60 9.70
C ALA A 64 1.10 12.59 8.67
N LYS A 65 -0.21 12.37 8.73
CA LYS A 65 -0.93 11.49 7.80
C LYS A 65 -0.70 11.98 6.36
N ASN A 66 -0.37 11.06 5.45
CA ASN A 66 -0.12 11.36 4.04
C ASN A 66 1.06 12.30 3.75
N SER A 67 1.96 12.54 4.71
CA SER A 67 3.25 13.20 4.43
C SER A 67 4.11 12.34 3.49
N ASP A 68 5.11 12.96 2.87
CA ASP A 68 6.01 12.28 1.92
C ASP A 68 7.03 11.36 2.61
N LEU A 69 7.21 11.47 3.94
CA LEU A 69 8.12 10.60 4.67
C LEU A 69 7.67 9.13 4.54
N SER A 70 8.58 8.30 4.03
CA SER A 70 8.43 6.85 4.06
C SER A 70 9.05 6.28 5.33
N VAL A 71 8.26 5.52 6.08
CA VAL A 71 8.72 4.88 7.33
C VAL A 71 8.68 3.37 7.16
N GLY A 72 9.82 2.74 7.44
CA GLY A 72 9.97 1.29 7.44
C GLY A 72 9.11 0.61 8.50
N ASN A 73 8.92 -0.70 8.36
CA ASN A 73 8.05 -1.48 9.23
C ASN A 73 8.64 -1.74 10.62
N LYS A 74 9.92 -1.44 10.86
CA LYS A 74 10.59 -1.49 12.16
C LYS A 74 10.65 -0.08 12.72
N ILE A 75 10.22 0.10 13.96
CA ILE A 75 10.31 1.34 14.71
C ILE A 75 11.15 1.05 15.96
N GLN A 76 12.21 1.82 16.19
CA GLN A 76 13.09 1.70 17.34
C GLN A 76 13.19 3.05 18.04
N VAL A 77 12.95 3.06 19.35
CA VAL A 77 12.90 4.27 20.18
C VAL A 77 13.57 4.03 21.54
N ILE A 78 13.92 5.11 22.23
CA ILE A 78 14.25 5.07 23.66
C ILE A 78 13.06 5.60 24.44
N VAL A 79 12.62 4.85 25.46
CA VAL A 79 11.53 5.22 26.36
C VAL A 79 12.08 5.34 27.78
N THR A 80 11.90 6.50 28.40
CA THR A 80 12.18 6.71 29.82
C THR A 80 10.93 6.40 30.64
N ALA A 81 10.98 5.36 31.46
CA ALA A 81 9.81 4.87 32.20
C ALA A 81 10.16 4.45 33.64
N ASN A 82 9.15 4.37 34.52
CA ASN A 82 9.36 3.93 35.90
C ASN A 82 9.48 2.40 36.01
N SER A 83 8.76 1.68 35.15
CA SER A 83 8.68 0.23 35.16
C SER A 83 8.63 -0.36 33.75
N SER A 84 8.89 -1.66 33.65
CA SER A 84 8.69 -2.41 32.40
C SER A 84 7.21 -2.41 31.96
N ASP A 85 6.28 -2.38 32.91
CA ASP A 85 4.83 -2.34 32.62
C ASP A 85 4.42 -1.02 31.97
N ASP A 86 5.07 0.08 32.34
CA ASP A 86 4.81 1.36 31.68
C ASP A 86 5.31 1.36 30.23
N VAL A 87 6.46 0.73 29.94
CA VAL A 87 6.93 0.53 28.56
C VAL A 87 5.95 -0.35 27.77
N ALA A 88 5.39 -1.38 28.40
CA ALA A 88 4.38 -2.22 27.76
C ALA A 88 3.10 -1.43 27.39
N LYS A 89 2.65 -0.51 28.26
CA LYS A 89 1.51 0.39 27.96
C LYS A 89 1.83 1.33 26.80
N VAL A 90 3.02 1.93 26.80
CA VAL A 90 3.50 2.80 25.70
C VAL A 90 3.51 2.03 24.37
N ALA A 91 4.07 0.82 24.37
CA ALA A 91 4.10 -0.05 23.20
C ALA A 91 2.68 -0.42 22.74
N GLN A 92 1.77 -0.75 23.65
CA GLN A 92 0.40 -1.12 23.30
C GLN A 92 -0.37 0.06 22.68
N GLN A 93 -0.22 1.27 23.19
CA GLN A 93 -0.83 2.47 22.59
C GLN A 93 -0.29 2.73 21.18
N ALA A 94 1.04 2.63 20.99
CA ALA A 94 1.66 2.81 19.68
C ALA A 94 1.26 1.72 18.66
N LYS A 95 1.09 0.47 19.12
CA LYS A 95 0.53 -0.62 18.31
C LYS A 95 -0.91 -0.33 17.91
N GLN A 96 -1.73 0.17 18.83
CA GLN A 96 -3.12 0.53 18.55
C GLN A 96 -3.20 1.67 17.53
N ALA A 97 -2.34 2.69 17.63
CA ALA A 97 -2.29 3.78 16.67
C ALA A 97 -2.00 3.29 15.23
N ALA A 98 -1.15 2.27 15.07
CA ALA A 98 -0.91 1.64 13.77
C ALA A 98 -2.17 0.95 13.23
N LYS A 99 -2.87 0.18 14.08
CA LYS A 99 -4.15 -0.48 13.74
C LYS A 99 -5.22 0.54 13.36
N ASP A 100 -5.40 1.57 14.18
CA ASP A 100 -6.39 2.63 13.96
C ASP A 100 -6.16 3.34 12.63
N ARG A 101 -4.91 3.53 12.22
CA ARG A 101 -4.59 4.12 10.90
C ARG A 101 -5.05 3.23 9.75
N PHE A 102 -4.88 1.90 9.85
CA PHE A 102 -5.44 0.98 8.85
C PHE A 102 -6.96 1.03 8.82
N ILE A 103 -7.60 0.97 9.99
CA ILE A 103 -9.06 1.03 10.14
C ILE A 103 -9.62 2.31 9.52
N GLU A 104 -8.97 3.46 9.78
CA GLU A 104 -9.33 4.75 9.20
C GLU A 104 -9.29 4.70 7.67
N VAL A 105 -8.19 4.22 7.09
CA VAL A 105 -8.01 4.13 5.63
C VAL A 105 -9.01 3.16 5.01
N ALA A 106 -9.22 2.00 5.62
CA ALA A 106 -10.16 0.99 5.15
C ALA A 106 -11.61 1.52 5.20
N ASN A 107 -12.00 2.18 6.27
CA ASN A 107 -13.35 2.77 6.38
C ASN A 107 -13.53 3.95 5.42
N HIS A 108 -12.50 4.76 5.17
CA HIS A 108 -12.54 5.79 4.14
C HIS A 108 -12.79 5.18 2.75
N ALA A 109 -12.07 4.11 2.40
CA ALA A 109 -12.29 3.34 1.18
C ALA A 109 -13.72 2.79 1.08
N LYS A 110 -14.24 2.22 2.18
CA LYS A 110 -15.61 1.71 2.28
C LYS A 110 -16.66 2.79 2.02
N ASN A 111 -16.47 3.98 2.58
CA ASN A 111 -17.42 5.10 2.42
C ASN A 111 -17.53 5.59 0.97
N GLY A 112 -16.55 5.32 0.11
CA GLY A 112 -16.62 5.57 -1.33
C GLY A 112 -17.51 4.60 -2.11
N LEU A 113 -17.98 3.54 -1.46
CA LEU A 113 -18.79 2.45 -2.02
C LEU A 113 -20.22 2.45 -1.44
N LYS A 114 -21.14 1.75 -2.10
CA LYS A 114 -22.50 1.58 -1.57
C LYS A 114 -22.50 0.48 -0.51
N ASN A 115 -22.91 0.80 0.71
CA ASN A 115 -22.90 -0.15 1.83
C ASN A 115 -23.63 -1.48 1.54
N LYS A 116 -24.72 -1.44 0.77
CA LYS A 116 -25.49 -2.63 0.37
C LYS A 116 -24.71 -3.62 -0.52
N ASP A 117 -23.65 -3.16 -1.17
CA ASP A 117 -22.81 -4.00 -2.03
C ASP A 117 -21.73 -4.75 -1.22
N LEU A 118 -21.64 -4.49 0.09
CA LEU A 118 -20.65 -5.08 0.98
C LEU A 118 -21.31 -5.96 2.06
N ARG A 119 -20.62 -7.04 2.46
CA ARG A 119 -20.97 -7.88 3.60
C ARG A 119 -20.47 -7.21 4.87
N ALA A 120 -21.36 -6.58 5.63
CA ALA A 120 -21.01 -5.82 6.83
C ALA A 120 -20.37 -6.70 7.91
N GLU A 121 -20.87 -7.92 8.10
CA GLU A 121 -20.35 -8.87 9.09
C GLU A 121 -18.91 -9.28 8.75
N MET A 122 -18.66 -9.70 7.50
CA MET A 122 -17.30 -10.04 7.04
C MET A 122 -16.34 -8.86 7.14
N TRP A 123 -16.80 -7.65 6.82
CA TRP A 123 -16.00 -6.44 7.01
C TRP A 123 -15.56 -6.28 8.47
N GLN A 124 -16.49 -6.43 9.41
CA GLN A 124 -16.23 -6.26 10.84
C GLN A 124 -15.29 -7.33 11.40
N THR A 125 -15.45 -8.58 10.94
CA THR A 125 -14.55 -9.68 11.32
C THR A 125 -13.12 -9.46 10.83
N GLN A 126 -12.96 -8.88 9.64
CA GLN A 126 -11.64 -8.77 9.01
C GLN A 126 -10.89 -7.48 9.37
N ILE A 127 -11.58 -6.36 9.62
CA ILE A 127 -10.95 -5.02 9.66
C ILE A 127 -9.87 -4.85 10.75
N ASP A 128 -9.95 -5.57 11.87
CA ASP A 128 -8.94 -5.52 12.95
C ASP A 128 -7.93 -6.68 12.91
N ASP A 129 -8.04 -7.57 11.92
CA ASP A 129 -7.26 -8.81 11.85
C ASP A 129 -6.02 -8.72 10.94
N TYR A 130 -5.89 -7.69 10.11
CA TYR A 130 -4.76 -7.58 9.16
C TYR A 130 -3.46 -7.12 9.80
N VAL A 131 -3.54 -6.20 10.76
CA VAL A 131 -2.38 -5.45 11.25
C VAL A 131 -1.79 -6.15 12.45
N GLU A 132 -0.62 -6.73 12.23
CA GLU A 132 0.16 -7.34 13.27
C GLU A 132 1.24 -6.38 13.73
N ALA A 133 1.20 -6.04 15.02
CA ALA A 133 2.21 -5.20 15.62
C ALA A 133 2.82 -5.94 16.82
N GLN A 134 4.10 -6.28 16.68
CA GLN A 134 4.87 -6.98 17.72
C GLN A 134 5.86 -6.01 18.34
N ALA A 135 6.04 -6.11 19.66
CA ALA A 135 6.93 -5.23 20.40
C ALA A 135 7.83 -6.04 21.33
N ALA A 136 9.06 -5.58 21.51
CA ALA A 136 9.97 -6.06 22.54
C ALA A 136 10.83 -4.91 23.03
N TRP A 137 11.25 -4.96 24.29
CA TRP A 137 12.08 -3.93 24.89
C TRP A 137 13.12 -4.53 25.84
N ALA A 138 14.18 -3.78 26.07
CA ALA A 138 15.24 -4.12 27.00
C ALA A 138 15.72 -2.87 27.75
N LYS A 139 16.04 -3.04 29.03
CA LYS A 139 16.57 -1.96 29.88
C LYS A 139 17.97 -1.57 29.43
N ILE A 140 18.24 -0.27 29.34
CA ILE A 140 19.58 0.27 29.13
C ILE A 140 20.32 0.29 30.46
N ASP A 141 21.44 -0.43 30.53
CA ASP A 141 22.33 -0.39 31.70
C ASP A 141 23.29 0.79 31.60
N THR A 142 22.99 1.87 32.31
CA THR A 142 23.78 3.11 32.29
C THR A 142 25.16 2.96 32.93
N ASN A 143 25.41 1.88 33.67
CA ASN A 143 26.74 1.60 34.25
C ASN A 143 27.70 0.99 33.23
N LYS A 144 27.20 0.54 32.07
CA LYS A 144 27.98 -0.05 31.00
C LYS A 144 28.11 0.92 29.83
N LYS A 145 29.34 1.11 29.36
CA LYS A 145 29.64 1.99 28.22
C LYS A 145 28.89 1.57 26.94
N ASP A 146 28.60 0.28 26.79
CA ASP A 146 27.87 -0.34 25.68
C ASP A 146 26.41 -0.70 26.04
N GLY A 147 25.87 -0.15 27.14
CA GLY A 147 24.53 -0.48 27.65
C GLY A 147 23.41 -0.30 26.63
N TYR A 148 23.49 0.73 25.77
CA TYR A 148 22.55 0.94 24.66
C TYR A 148 22.63 -0.19 23.62
N ALA A 149 23.84 -0.52 23.15
CA ALA A 149 24.04 -1.54 22.12
C ALA A 149 23.58 -2.93 22.61
N LEU A 150 23.91 -3.28 23.86
CA LEU A 150 23.46 -4.52 24.49
C LEU A 150 21.93 -4.58 24.62
N ALA A 151 21.29 -3.47 25.00
CA ALA A 151 19.83 -3.40 25.08
C ALA A 151 19.19 -3.51 23.69
N ALA A 152 19.73 -2.84 22.67
CA ALA A 152 19.22 -2.91 21.31
C ALA A 152 19.32 -4.33 20.71
N ASP A 153 20.45 -5.01 20.89
CA ASP A 153 20.64 -6.40 20.47
C ASP A 153 19.68 -7.35 21.19
N LEU A 154 19.53 -7.21 22.52
CA LEU A 154 18.60 -8.03 23.29
C LEU A 154 17.15 -7.80 22.86
N ALA A 155 16.72 -6.55 22.71
CA ALA A 155 15.37 -6.22 22.25
C ALA A 155 15.10 -6.78 20.84
N ALA A 156 16.09 -6.74 19.94
CA ALA A 156 15.97 -7.32 18.60
C ALA A 156 15.83 -8.85 18.63
N LYS A 157 16.63 -9.54 19.44
CA LYS A 157 16.54 -11.00 19.65
C LYS A 157 15.19 -11.42 20.24
N VAL A 158 14.72 -10.71 21.25
CA VAL A 158 13.40 -10.98 21.87
C VAL A 158 12.27 -10.70 20.87
N LEU A 159 12.36 -9.64 20.07
CA LEU A 159 11.38 -9.37 19.02
C LEU A 159 11.34 -10.48 17.97
N ALA A 160 12.49 -11.01 17.58
CA ALA A 160 12.57 -12.14 16.65
C ALA A 160 11.90 -13.39 17.25
N ALA A 161 12.16 -13.70 18.52
CA ALA A 161 11.48 -14.79 19.23
C ALA A 161 9.95 -14.57 19.30
N ARG A 162 9.50 -13.35 19.62
CA ARG A 162 8.06 -13.01 19.67
C ARG A 162 7.36 -13.20 18.32
N LYS A 163 8.04 -12.87 17.21
CA LYS A 163 7.53 -13.09 15.85
C LYS A 163 7.45 -14.57 15.51
N ALA A 164 8.36 -15.40 16.01
CA ALA A 164 8.35 -16.85 15.80
C ALA A 164 7.22 -17.55 16.60
N THR A 165 6.80 -16.98 17.73
CA THR A 165 5.71 -17.50 18.57
C THR A 165 4.38 -16.79 18.33
N ARG A 166 4.05 -16.48 17.07
CA ARG A 166 2.85 -15.72 16.67
C ARG A 166 1.58 -16.36 17.23
N ASP A 167 0.60 -15.52 17.56
CA ASP A 167 -0.71 -15.98 18.01
C ASP A 167 -1.51 -16.45 16.79
N PHE A 168 -2.09 -17.65 16.86
CA PHE A 168 -2.91 -18.22 15.79
C PHE A 168 -4.34 -18.43 16.29
N SER A 169 -5.22 -17.49 15.95
CA SER A 169 -6.65 -17.64 16.19
C SER A 169 -7.30 -18.33 14.98
N PRO A 170 -8.19 -19.33 15.19
CA PRO A 170 -8.92 -19.93 14.09
C PRO A 170 -9.88 -18.92 13.46
N THR A 171 -9.88 -18.82 12.13
CA THR A 171 -10.79 -17.92 11.40
C THR A 171 -12.25 -18.40 11.45
N ALA A 172 -12.46 -19.72 11.48
CA ALA A 172 -13.77 -20.35 11.54
C ALA A 172 -13.78 -21.42 12.65
N LEU A 173 -14.94 -21.63 13.27
CA LEU A 173 -15.07 -22.63 14.35
C LEU A 173 -15.19 -24.06 13.84
N SER A 174 -15.62 -24.23 12.57
CA SER A 174 -15.71 -25.54 11.92
C SER A 174 -15.65 -25.42 10.39
N ALA A 175 -15.49 -26.54 9.70
CA ALA A 175 -15.57 -26.60 8.24
C ALA A 175 -16.96 -26.23 7.66
N TYR A 176 -17.99 -26.16 8.51
CA TYR A 176 -19.37 -25.85 8.14
C TYR A 176 -19.84 -24.50 8.68
N ASP A 177 -18.89 -23.63 9.05
CA ASP A 177 -19.18 -22.27 9.47
C ASP A 177 -19.63 -21.45 8.24
N THR A 178 -20.95 -21.43 8.01
CA THR A 178 -21.56 -20.95 6.76
C THR A 178 -21.18 -19.51 6.37
N PRO A 179 -20.94 -18.55 7.28
CA PRO A 179 -20.45 -17.22 6.90
C PRO A 179 -19.07 -17.23 6.22
N PHE A 180 -18.24 -18.25 6.46
CA PHE A 180 -16.90 -18.40 5.91
C PHE A 180 -16.85 -19.26 4.63
N MET A 181 -17.98 -19.81 4.20
CA MET A 181 -18.12 -20.57 2.95
C MET A 181 -18.27 -19.65 1.73
N LEU A 182 -17.43 -18.62 1.65
CA LEU A 182 -17.43 -17.62 0.59
C LEU A 182 -16.15 -17.72 -0.27
N PRO A 183 -16.20 -17.24 -1.53
CA PRO A 183 -14.99 -17.06 -2.33
C PRO A 183 -13.95 -16.23 -1.58
N LYS A 184 -12.67 -16.60 -1.71
CA LYS A 184 -11.55 -15.88 -1.09
C LYS A 184 -11.11 -14.68 -1.94
N SER A 185 -10.41 -13.74 -1.31
CA SER A 185 -9.75 -12.62 -1.96
C SER A 185 -8.86 -13.10 -3.10
N SER A 186 -8.99 -12.48 -4.27
CA SER A 186 -8.16 -12.78 -5.44
C SER A 186 -6.74 -12.21 -5.34
N LEU A 187 -6.42 -11.45 -4.29
CA LEU A 187 -5.09 -10.88 -4.08
C LEU A 187 -4.13 -11.87 -3.41
N ASP A 188 -4.60 -12.63 -2.42
CA ASP A 188 -3.78 -13.56 -1.63
C ASP A 188 -4.45 -14.91 -1.32
N GLY A 189 -5.75 -15.06 -1.58
CA GLY A 189 -6.51 -16.26 -1.24
C GLY A 189 -6.75 -16.47 0.25
N ALA A 190 -6.43 -15.50 1.11
CA ALA A 190 -6.42 -15.72 2.56
C ALA A 190 -7.81 -15.59 3.21
N ARG A 191 -8.54 -14.50 2.91
CA ARG A 191 -9.80 -14.14 3.57
C ARG A 191 -10.97 -14.11 2.60
N GLU A 192 -12.18 -14.26 3.13
CA GLU A 192 -13.45 -14.24 2.40
C GLU A 192 -13.71 -12.89 1.74
N THR A 193 -14.46 -12.92 0.65
CA THR A 193 -14.89 -11.72 -0.03
C THR A 193 -15.86 -10.89 0.82
N VAL A 194 -15.58 -9.61 0.93
CA VAL A 194 -16.52 -8.64 1.51
C VAL A 194 -17.52 -8.14 0.47
N LEU A 195 -17.41 -8.53 -0.81
CA LEU A 195 -18.28 -8.07 -1.89
C LEU A 195 -19.53 -8.95 -2.03
N GLN A 196 -20.72 -8.40 -1.85
CA GLN A 196 -21.95 -9.16 -2.08
C GLN A 196 -22.06 -9.62 -3.54
N GLU A 197 -22.60 -10.83 -3.73
CA GLU A 197 -22.97 -11.29 -5.06
C GLU A 197 -24.11 -10.42 -5.58
N SER A 198 -23.91 -9.86 -6.77
CA SER A 198 -24.89 -9.01 -7.42
C SER A 198 -25.31 -9.68 -8.71
N THR A 199 -26.58 -10.07 -8.80
CA THR A 199 -27.22 -10.57 -10.03
C THR A 199 -27.52 -9.43 -11.02
N GLN A 200 -27.28 -8.17 -10.65
CA GLN A 200 -27.50 -7.04 -11.52
C GLN A 200 -26.25 -6.74 -12.36
N LEU A 201 -26.44 -6.87 -13.67
CA LEU A 201 -25.51 -6.72 -14.79
C LEU A 201 -24.47 -5.57 -14.76
N LYS A 202 -24.47 -4.63 -13.81
CA LYS A 202 -23.62 -3.42 -13.86
C LYS A 202 -23.36 -2.81 -12.48
N ASN A 203 -22.73 -3.54 -11.56
CA ASN A 203 -22.41 -2.96 -10.25
C ASN A 203 -21.33 -1.86 -10.37
N LEU A 204 -21.72 -0.59 -10.16
CA LEU A 204 -20.83 0.59 -10.09
C LEU A 204 -19.66 0.38 -9.10
N THR A 205 -19.88 -0.35 -8.01
CA THR A 205 -18.84 -0.68 -7.03
C THR A 205 -17.72 -1.51 -7.67
N ARG A 206 -18.06 -2.48 -8.53
CA ARG A 206 -17.05 -3.27 -9.25
C ARG A 206 -16.26 -2.43 -10.24
N ARG A 207 -16.90 -1.49 -10.95
CA ARG A 207 -16.22 -0.54 -11.85
C ARG A 207 -15.26 0.39 -11.10
N LYS A 208 -15.73 1.00 -10.00
CA LYS A 208 -14.89 1.85 -9.13
C LYS A 208 -13.66 1.11 -8.58
N LEU A 209 -13.84 -0.15 -8.18
CA LEU A 209 -12.76 -1.02 -7.71
C LEU A 209 -11.88 -1.56 -8.86
N GLY A 210 -12.34 -1.41 -10.11
CA GLY A 210 -11.73 -1.98 -11.30
C GLY A 210 -11.60 -3.50 -11.20
N LEU A 211 -12.69 -4.20 -10.94
CA LEU A 211 -12.70 -5.66 -10.81
C LEU A 211 -13.06 -6.33 -12.13
N SER A 212 -12.35 -7.41 -12.49
CA SER A 212 -12.86 -8.35 -13.50
C SER A 212 -14.05 -9.15 -12.96
N GLU A 213 -14.88 -9.76 -13.80
CA GLU A 213 -16.11 -10.46 -13.40
C GLU A 213 -15.96 -11.39 -12.17
N SER A 214 -14.92 -12.22 -12.13
CA SER A 214 -14.67 -13.18 -11.04
C SER A 214 -13.75 -12.67 -9.93
N GLU A 215 -13.24 -11.44 -10.00
CA GLU A 215 -12.31 -10.91 -8.99
C GLU A 215 -13.05 -10.62 -7.68
N GLN A 216 -12.49 -11.12 -6.59
CA GLN A 216 -13.03 -11.02 -5.24
C GLN A 216 -12.06 -10.25 -4.36
N LEU A 217 -12.57 -9.41 -3.46
CA LEU A 217 -11.74 -8.65 -2.54
C LEU A 217 -12.23 -8.82 -1.11
N ASP A 218 -11.27 -8.89 -0.21
CA ASP A 218 -11.42 -8.76 1.23
C ASP A 218 -11.29 -7.28 1.66
N CYS A 219 -11.37 -7.01 2.97
CA CYS A 219 -11.27 -5.65 3.49
C CYS A 219 -9.95 -4.95 3.12
N ALA A 220 -8.80 -5.65 3.20
CA ALA A 220 -7.51 -5.07 2.80
C ALA A 220 -7.42 -4.82 1.30
N GLY A 221 -8.01 -5.68 0.47
CA GLY A 221 -8.11 -5.47 -0.97
C GLY A 221 -8.87 -4.18 -1.31
N ILE A 222 -9.99 -3.91 -0.63
CA ILE A 222 -10.72 -2.65 -0.78
C ILE A 222 -9.88 -1.46 -0.29
N ALA A 223 -9.23 -1.58 0.87
CA ALA A 223 -8.37 -0.53 1.41
C ALA A 223 -7.21 -0.19 0.45
N LYS A 224 -6.58 -1.18 -0.18
CA LYS A 224 -5.53 -0.95 -1.18
C LYS A 224 -6.05 -0.30 -2.46
N ARG A 225 -7.28 -0.63 -2.88
CA ARG A 225 -7.86 -0.11 -4.13
C ARG A 225 -8.27 1.35 -4.02
N LEU A 226 -8.80 1.78 -2.87
CA LEU A 226 -9.45 3.08 -2.70
C LEU A 226 -8.97 3.92 -1.50
N GLY A 227 -8.09 3.40 -0.65
CA GLY A 227 -7.70 4.05 0.60
C GLY A 227 -6.72 5.21 0.48
N GLY A 228 -5.98 5.31 -0.62
CA GLY A 228 -4.99 6.36 -0.88
C GLY A 228 -5.40 7.33 -1.98
N LYS A 229 -4.56 8.33 -2.29
CA LYS A 229 -4.75 9.23 -3.44
C LYS A 229 -4.49 8.49 -4.75
N ILE A 230 -5.56 7.88 -5.30
CA ILE A 230 -5.54 6.97 -6.46
C ILE A 230 -4.83 7.59 -7.68
N ASP A 231 -4.99 8.89 -7.90
CA ASP A 231 -4.49 9.59 -9.10
C ASP A 231 -2.97 9.79 -9.14
N GLN A 232 -2.27 9.54 -8.03
CA GLN A 232 -0.81 9.64 -7.97
C GLN A 232 -0.11 8.43 -8.60
N PHE A 233 -0.78 7.28 -8.68
CA PHE A 233 -0.15 6.06 -9.14
C PHE A 233 -0.28 5.87 -10.66
N THR A 234 0.85 5.65 -11.36
CA THR A 234 0.85 5.41 -12.81
C THR A 234 0.71 3.92 -13.14
N PRO A 235 -0.38 3.50 -13.83
CA PRO A 235 -0.58 2.11 -14.21
C PRO A 235 0.56 1.56 -15.07
N PHE A 236 0.89 0.27 -14.89
CA PHE A 236 1.92 -0.41 -15.68
C PHE A 236 1.71 -0.26 -17.20
N SER A 237 0.46 -0.35 -17.66
CA SER A 237 0.10 -0.14 -19.06
C SER A 237 0.54 1.22 -19.59
N ARG A 238 0.48 2.27 -18.75
CA ARG A 238 0.88 3.63 -19.11
C ARG A 238 2.39 3.79 -19.22
N ILE A 239 3.12 3.16 -18.30
CA ILE A 239 4.59 3.12 -18.30
C ILE A 239 5.07 2.42 -19.56
N ALA A 240 4.57 1.21 -19.83
CA ALA A 240 4.96 0.42 -21.00
C ALA A 240 4.56 1.09 -22.33
N ALA A 241 3.44 1.82 -22.37
CA ALA A 241 3.01 2.55 -23.56
C ALA A 241 3.76 3.86 -23.79
N HIS A 242 4.60 4.31 -22.84
CA HIS A 242 5.16 5.66 -22.87
C HIS A 242 6.09 5.94 -24.05
N SER A 243 6.97 4.98 -24.39
CA SER A 243 7.88 5.13 -25.54
C SER A 243 7.12 5.18 -26.86
N TRP A 244 6.09 4.36 -27.02
CA TRP A 244 5.20 4.38 -28.19
C TRP A 244 4.44 5.70 -28.29
N LEU A 245 3.84 6.19 -27.18
CA LEU A 245 3.13 7.47 -27.18
C LEU A 245 3.99 8.66 -27.62
N LYS A 246 5.32 8.60 -27.42
CA LYS A 246 6.27 9.63 -27.88
C LYS A 246 6.46 9.67 -29.40
N THR A 247 6.09 8.61 -30.13
CA THR A 247 6.21 8.58 -31.59
C THR A 247 5.03 9.26 -32.30
N LEU A 248 3.93 9.50 -31.59
CA LEU A 248 2.71 10.09 -32.13
C LEU A 248 2.88 11.61 -32.34
N SER A 249 2.21 12.14 -33.36
CA SER A 249 2.12 13.59 -33.56
C SER A 249 1.25 14.25 -32.49
N LYS A 250 1.39 15.58 -32.34
CA LYS A 250 0.53 16.36 -31.43
C LYS A 250 -0.96 16.23 -31.77
N ASP A 251 -1.31 16.15 -33.06
CA ASP A 251 -2.69 16.00 -33.52
C ASP A 251 -3.26 14.60 -33.23
N GLU A 252 -2.42 13.57 -33.41
CA GLU A 252 -2.77 12.19 -33.06
C GLU A 252 -3.00 12.04 -31.56
N LEU A 253 -2.11 12.61 -30.72
CA LEU A 253 -2.26 12.62 -29.27
C LEU A 253 -3.52 13.40 -28.85
N THR A 254 -3.78 14.55 -29.44
CA THR A 254 -4.97 15.35 -29.13
C THR A 254 -6.25 14.57 -29.45
N THR A 255 -6.29 13.92 -30.60
CA THR A 255 -7.42 13.08 -31.02
C THR A 255 -7.60 11.88 -30.09
N LEU A 256 -6.50 11.21 -29.72
CA LEU A 256 -6.50 10.08 -28.80
C LEU A 256 -7.01 10.50 -27.41
N CYS A 257 -6.53 11.63 -26.87
CA CYS A 257 -6.97 12.15 -25.58
C CYS A 257 -8.46 12.47 -25.57
N LYS A 258 -8.98 13.11 -26.64
CA LYS A 258 -10.43 13.37 -26.79
C LYS A 258 -11.24 12.07 -26.81
N ALA A 259 -10.74 11.03 -27.46
CA ALA A 259 -11.40 9.72 -27.49
C ALA A 259 -11.35 8.99 -26.14
N TYR A 260 -10.33 9.27 -25.31
CA TYR A 260 -10.16 8.66 -23.98
C TYR A 260 -11.04 9.29 -22.90
N GLU A 261 -11.40 10.58 -23.00
CA GLU A 261 -12.17 11.27 -21.96
C GLU A 261 -13.53 10.64 -21.63
N PRO A 262 -14.35 10.22 -22.61
CA PRO A 262 -15.61 9.53 -22.33
C PRO A 262 -15.43 8.23 -21.51
N LEU A 263 -14.28 7.55 -21.65
CA LEU A 263 -14.00 6.33 -20.88
C LEU A 263 -13.76 6.64 -19.40
N ILE A 264 -13.22 7.82 -19.07
CA ILE A 264 -13.07 8.27 -17.68
C ILE A 264 -14.43 8.52 -17.05
N ALA A 265 -15.34 9.18 -17.78
CA ALA A 265 -16.70 9.46 -17.29
C ALA A 265 -17.51 8.18 -17.00
N LEU A 266 -17.16 7.06 -17.64
CA LEU A 266 -17.81 5.76 -17.48
C LEU A 266 -17.05 4.80 -16.54
N ASP A 267 -16.01 5.27 -15.83
CA ASP A 267 -15.14 4.46 -14.97
C ASP A 267 -14.47 3.27 -15.73
N LEU A 268 -14.30 3.37 -17.05
CA LEU A 268 -13.65 2.33 -17.87
C LEU A 268 -12.12 2.48 -17.90
N ALA A 269 -11.63 3.70 -17.72
CA ALA A 269 -10.21 4.04 -17.66
C ALA A 269 -9.94 5.02 -16.52
N THR A 270 -8.67 5.20 -16.14
CA THR A 270 -8.26 6.12 -15.06
C THR A 270 -7.35 7.23 -15.56
N ARG A 271 -7.41 8.39 -14.90
CA ARG A 271 -6.43 9.47 -15.08
C ARG A 271 -5.09 9.13 -14.45
N VAL A 272 -4.05 9.81 -14.92
CA VAL A 272 -2.68 9.71 -14.40
C VAL A 272 -2.14 11.11 -14.16
N ASN A 273 -2.00 11.48 -12.89
CA ASN A 273 -1.55 12.82 -12.46
C ASN A 273 -0.21 12.80 -11.70
N GLY A 274 0.34 11.62 -11.41
CA GLY A 274 1.61 11.45 -10.69
C GLY A 274 2.88 11.70 -11.51
N ASN A 275 4.03 11.38 -10.91
CA ASN A 275 5.36 11.48 -11.52
C ASN A 275 5.67 12.88 -12.08
N GLN A 276 5.45 13.93 -11.27
CA GLN A 276 5.78 15.32 -11.61
C GLN A 276 5.26 15.78 -13.00
N GLY A 277 4.15 15.21 -13.48
CA GLY A 277 3.58 15.56 -14.78
C GLY A 277 4.26 14.94 -16.00
N CYS A 278 5.16 13.95 -15.83
CA CYS A 278 5.83 13.26 -16.95
C CYS A 278 4.86 12.68 -18.00
N TYR A 279 3.59 12.47 -17.64
CA TYR A 279 2.58 11.88 -18.50
C TYR A 279 1.53 12.86 -19.02
N GLN A 280 1.68 14.18 -18.81
CA GLN A 280 0.68 15.20 -19.14
C GLN A 280 0.19 15.20 -20.61
N GLN A 281 1.01 14.78 -21.56
CA GLN A 281 0.63 14.71 -22.98
C GLN A 281 -0.46 13.65 -23.27
N MET A 282 -0.52 12.61 -22.43
CA MET A 282 -1.58 11.59 -22.44
C MET A 282 -1.80 11.17 -20.97
N PRO A 283 -2.65 11.92 -20.23
CA PRO A 283 -2.80 11.80 -18.78
C PRO A 283 -3.79 10.71 -18.38
N PHE A 284 -3.72 9.54 -19.04
CA PHE A 284 -4.60 8.39 -18.81
C PHE A 284 -3.80 7.10 -18.65
N ASP A 285 -4.44 6.01 -18.24
CA ASP A 285 -3.81 4.70 -18.00
C ASP A 285 -3.24 3.99 -19.25
N ALA A 286 -3.59 4.47 -20.45
CA ALA A 286 -3.27 3.89 -21.75
C ALA A 286 -3.58 2.38 -21.92
N GLN A 287 -4.41 1.77 -21.06
CA GLN A 287 -4.65 0.33 -21.09
C GLN A 287 -5.34 -0.15 -22.38
N TYR A 288 -6.16 0.70 -23.00
CA TYR A 288 -6.86 0.38 -24.25
C TYR A 288 -6.12 0.84 -25.50
N CYS A 289 -4.91 1.41 -25.35
CA CYS A 289 -3.99 1.55 -26.48
C CYS A 289 -3.46 0.19 -26.97
N TYR A 290 -3.59 -0.85 -26.15
CA TYR A 290 -3.27 -2.23 -26.51
C TYR A 290 -4.48 -2.92 -27.13
N ARG A 291 -4.32 -3.41 -28.36
CA ARG A 291 -5.41 -4.03 -29.14
C ARG A 291 -6.10 -5.18 -28.38
N SER A 292 -5.34 -6.08 -27.77
CA SER A 292 -5.87 -7.23 -27.04
C SER A 292 -6.76 -6.82 -25.86
N ARG A 293 -6.41 -5.75 -25.15
CA ARG A 293 -7.19 -5.22 -24.02
C ARG A 293 -8.45 -4.50 -24.49
N LEU A 294 -8.35 -3.70 -25.56
CA LEU A 294 -9.52 -3.04 -26.14
C LEU A 294 -10.53 -4.06 -26.69
N ASP A 295 -10.06 -5.10 -27.38
CA ASP A 295 -10.92 -6.17 -27.89
C ASP A 295 -11.60 -6.95 -26.76
N ALA A 296 -10.89 -7.20 -25.65
CA ALA A 296 -11.49 -7.84 -24.47
C ALA A 296 -12.57 -6.96 -23.84
N ALA A 297 -12.29 -5.68 -23.61
CA ALA A 297 -13.26 -4.73 -23.04
C ALA A 297 -14.52 -4.59 -23.92
N ARG A 298 -14.35 -4.59 -25.25
CA ARG A 298 -15.49 -4.55 -26.19
C ARG A 298 -16.37 -5.79 -26.10
N ARG A 299 -15.78 -6.97 -25.87
CA ARG A 299 -16.57 -8.20 -25.63
C ARG A 299 -17.28 -8.17 -24.29
N GLU A 300 -16.61 -7.72 -23.24
CA GLU A 300 -17.15 -7.63 -21.89
C GLU A 300 -18.33 -6.64 -21.78
N HIS A 301 -18.23 -5.50 -22.49
CA HIS A 301 -19.22 -4.44 -22.44
C HIS A 301 -20.18 -4.40 -23.64
N ASN A 302 -20.29 -5.48 -24.42
CA ASN A 302 -21.12 -5.52 -25.62
C ASN A 302 -22.63 -5.30 -25.38
N LYS A 303 -23.12 -5.57 -24.16
CA LYS A 303 -24.52 -5.35 -23.74
C LYS A 303 -24.75 -3.96 -23.12
N ASP A 304 -23.70 -3.16 -22.96
CA ASP A 304 -23.78 -1.80 -22.42
C ASP A 304 -23.62 -0.79 -23.55
N ALA A 305 -24.72 -0.20 -24.01
CA ALA A 305 -24.75 0.66 -25.20
C ALA A 305 -23.75 1.82 -25.10
N ASP A 306 -23.75 2.53 -23.97
CA ASP A 306 -22.86 3.68 -23.73
C ASP A 306 -21.38 3.25 -23.76
N CYS A 307 -21.05 2.16 -23.07
CA CYS A 307 -19.67 1.65 -23.02
C CYS A 307 -19.22 1.13 -24.40
N SER A 308 -20.09 0.40 -25.10
CA SER A 308 -19.80 -0.15 -26.43
C SER A 308 -19.54 0.98 -27.44
N GLU A 309 -20.32 2.06 -27.38
CA GLU A 309 -20.13 3.21 -28.27
C GLU A 309 -18.78 3.89 -28.05
N VAL A 310 -18.40 4.20 -26.80
CA VAL A 310 -17.13 4.89 -26.52
C VAL A 310 -15.92 4.02 -26.85
N LEU A 311 -15.99 2.70 -26.60
CA LEU A 311 -14.93 1.76 -26.94
C LEU A 311 -14.77 1.59 -28.46
N GLN A 312 -15.89 1.64 -29.20
CA GLN A 312 -15.86 1.62 -30.67
C GLN A 312 -15.22 2.88 -31.23
N LYS A 313 -15.59 4.07 -30.72
CA LYS A 313 -14.97 5.34 -31.11
C LYS A 313 -13.45 5.33 -30.87
N LEU A 314 -13.01 4.81 -29.72
CA LEU A 314 -11.59 4.67 -29.41
C LEU A 314 -10.88 3.73 -30.41
N LEU A 315 -11.50 2.61 -30.77
CA LEU A 315 -10.95 1.69 -31.77
C LEU A 315 -10.77 2.37 -33.14
N ASP A 316 -11.73 3.17 -33.57
CA ASP A 316 -11.67 3.84 -34.88
C ASP A 316 -10.58 4.93 -34.91
N VAL A 317 -10.27 5.56 -33.77
CA VAL A 317 -9.10 6.45 -33.61
C VAL A 317 -7.78 5.66 -33.61
N LEU A 318 -7.73 4.51 -32.95
CA LEU A 318 -6.49 3.74 -32.78
C LEU A 318 -6.08 2.95 -34.04
N LYS A 319 -7.02 2.48 -34.86
CA LYS A 319 -6.72 1.75 -36.11
C LYS A 319 -5.69 2.45 -37.01
N PRO A 320 -5.88 3.71 -37.43
CA PRO A 320 -4.90 4.40 -38.28
C PRO A 320 -3.58 4.67 -37.54
N ILE A 321 -3.62 4.96 -36.24
CA ILE A 321 -2.41 5.16 -35.43
C ILE A 321 -1.59 3.87 -35.40
N TRP A 322 -2.22 2.71 -35.16
CA TRP A 322 -1.54 1.42 -35.17
C TRP A 322 -0.97 1.05 -36.54
N GLN A 323 -1.65 1.40 -37.63
CA GLN A 323 -1.14 1.17 -38.99
C GLN A 323 0.13 1.98 -39.25
N LYS A 324 0.21 3.21 -38.74
CA LYS A 324 1.33 4.13 -38.97
C LYS A 324 2.51 3.90 -38.03
N HIS A 325 2.26 3.64 -36.75
CA HIS A 325 3.28 3.61 -35.69
C HIS A 325 3.49 2.22 -35.07
N GLY A 326 2.73 1.22 -35.51
CA GLY A 326 2.68 -0.08 -34.83
C GLY A 326 1.94 0.01 -33.49
N GLN A 327 2.07 -1.03 -32.67
CA GLN A 327 1.42 -1.14 -31.37
C GLN A 327 2.39 -0.85 -30.23
N PRO A 328 1.90 -0.41 -29.05
CA PRO A 328 2.76 -0.27 -27.87
C PRO A 328 3.38 -1.61 -27.45
N CYS A 329 4.63 -1.57 -26.98
CA CYS A 329 5.31 -2.74 -26.45
C CYS A 329 4.63 -3.20 -25.14
N PRO A 330 4.20 -4.47 -25.01
CA PRO A 330 3.53 -4.94 -23.80
C PRO A 330 4.50 -5.29 -22.66
N TYR A 331 5.81 -5.13 -22.86
CA TYR A 331 6.85 -5.47 -21.89
C TYR A 331 7.46 -4.22 -21.24
N SER A 332 7.83 -4.33 -19.97
CA SER A 332 8.58 -3.33 -19.21
C SER A 332 9.45 -4.04 -18.17
N VAL A 333 10.40 -3.32 -17.58
CA VAL A 333 11.27 -3.80 -16.51
C VAL A 333 10.76 -3.26 -15.17
N LEU A 334 10.73 -4.12 -14.14
CA LEU A 334 10.58 -3.73 -12.75
C LEU A 334 11.95 -3.85 -12.07
N LEU A 335 12.50 -2.72 -11.60
CA LEU A 335 13.75 -2.72 -10.86
C LEU A 335 13.46 -2.91 -9.37
N LEU A 336 13.99 -3.99 -8.79
CA LEU A 336 14.02 -4.21 -7.36
C LEU A 336 15.47 -4.08 -6.89
N ALA A 337 15.71 -3.17 -5.95
CA ALA A 337 17.00 -2.98 -5.31
C ALA A 337 16.83 -3.10 -3.80
N ASP A 338 17.78 -3.77 -3.15
CA ASP A 338 17.85 -3.89 -1.70
C ASP A 338 19.30 -3.64 -1.25
N GLY A 339 19.47 -3.09 -0.06
CA GLY A 339 20.79 -2.81 0.49
C GLY A 339 21.46 -4.10 0.96
N ASP A 340 22.65 -4.38 0.44
CA ASP A 340 23.43 -5.51 0.91
C ASP A 340 23.84 -5.33 2.38
N ARG A 341 23.54 -6.36 3.20
CA ARG A 341 23.99 -6.45 4.60
C ARG A 341 23.60 -5.23 5.46
N MET A 342 22.41 -4.68 5.24
CA MET A 342 21.89 -3.57 6.05
C MET A 342 21.88 -3.85 7.55
N GLY A 343 21.69 -5.10 7.96
CA GLY A 343 21.84 -5.52 9.36
C GLY A 343 23.25 -5.28 9.90
N GLU A 344 24.29 -5.71 9.18
CA GLU A 344 25.69 -5.49 9.57
C GLU A 344 26.04 -4.00 9.66
N LEU A 345 25.45 -3.16 8.79
CA LEU A 345 25.61 -1.71 8.86
C LEU A 345 25.00 -1.13 10.13
N LEU A 346 23.76 -1.53 10.46
CA LEU A 346 23.07 -1.08 11.67
C LEU A 346 23.76 -1.60 12.94
N ASP A 347 24.32 -2.80 12.92
CA ASP A 347 25.05 -3.39 14.05
C ASP A 347 26.37 -2.66 14.38
N LYS A 348 26.91 -1.86 13.44
CA LYS A 348 28.05 -0.97 13.68
C LYS A 348 27.67 0.27 14.50
N ALA A 349 26.38 0.62 14.61
CA ALA A 349 25.92 1.71 15.46
C ALA A 349 25.96 1.29 16.95
N LYS A 350 27.09 1.57 17.61
CA LYS A 350 27.29 1.22 19.04
C LYS A 350 26.63 2.19 20.01
N ASP A 351 26.25 3.37 19.55
CA ASP A 351 25.58 4.40 20.34
C ASP A 351 24.38 4.99 19.59
N LYS A 352 23.51 5.66 20.35
CA LYS A 352 22.25 6.21 19.84
C LYS A 352 22.45 7.28 18.76
N ASN A 353 23.46 8.14 18.89
CA ASN A 353 23.69 9.25 17.96
C ASN A 353 24.19 8.71 16.62
N THR A 354 25.11 7.75 16.65
CA THR A 354 25.57 7.06 15.44
C THR A 354 24.41 6.33 14.75
N HIS A 355 23.52 5.69 15.52
CA HIS A 355 22.35 5.01 14.95
C HIS A 355 21.40 6.00 14.26
N GLN A 356 21.07 7.12 14.90
CA GLN A 356 20.25 8.19 14.31
C GLN A 356 20.87 8.73 13.02
N ARG A 357 22.18 9.01 13.01
CA ARG A 357 22.87 9.50 11.80
C ARG A 357 22.81 8.53 10.64
N ILE A 358 22.91 7.22 10.89
CA ILE A 358 22.72 6.20 9.85
C ILE A 358 21.28 6.25 9.34
N THR A 359 20.29 6.31 10.24
CA THR A 359 18.88 6.43 9.87
C THR A 359 18.61 7.68 9.01
N GLU A 360 19.13 8.85 9.42
CA GLU A 360 18.99 10.11 8.69
C GLU A 360 19.57 10.01 7.28
N ALA A 361 20.76 9.41 7.14
CA ALA A 361 21.40 9.20 5.85
C ALA A 361 20.59 8.26 4.94
N LEU A 362 20.02 7.18 5.50
CA LEU A 362 19.16 6.26 4.76
C LEU A 362 17.85 6.93 4.31
N SER A 363 17.22 7.71 5.20
CA SER A 363 16.03 8.49 4.87
C SER A 363 16.30 9.55 3.80
N ALA A 364 17.44 10.26 3.89
CA ALA A 364 17.83 11.25 2.89
C ALA A 364 18.11 10.61 1.53
N PHE A 365 18.78 9.44 1.51
CA PHE A 365 18.96 8.68 0.28
C PHE A 365 17.62 8.25 -0.33
N ALA A 366 16.74 7.64 0.46
CA ALA A 366 15.41 7.23 -0.01
C ALA A 366 14.60 8.42 -0.55
N GLY A 367 14.63 9.57 0.12
CA GLY A 367 14.00 10.81 -0.32
C GLY A 367 14.57 11.34 -1.63
N SER A 368 15.89 11.25 -1.84
CA SER A 368 16.55 11.75 -3.06
C SER A 368 16.18 10.95 -4.33
N VAL A 369 15.77 9.70 -4.18
CA VAL A 369 15.41 8.80 -5.30
C VAL A 369 13.96 9.02 -5.77
N HIS A 370 13.14 9.75 -5.01
CA HIS A 370 11.74 10.06 -5.37
C HIS A 370 11.58 11.12 -6.48
N HIS A 371 12.68 11.69 -6.98
CA HIS A 371 12.65 12.81 -7.94
C HIS A 371 12.73 12.43 -9.40
#